data_AF-A0A7J9XWX1-F1
#
_entry.id   AF-A0A7J9XWX1-F1
#
_cell.length_a   1.000
_cell.length_b   1.000
_cell.length_c   1.000
_cell.angle_alpha   90.00
_cell.angle_beta   90.00
_cell.angle_gamma   90.00
#
_symmetry.space_group_name_H-M   'P 1'
#
loop_
_entity.id
_entity.type
_entity.pdbx_description
1 polymer ?
#
loop_
_entity_poly.entity_id
_entity_poly.type
_entity_poly.pdbx_seq_one_letter_code
_entity_poly.pdbx_strand_id
1 'polypeptide(L)' 'EGMIFAVRNRPRRGARGYHRVALRHGVSTVHSGQRYALGIIFHNAR' A
#
# COMPACT_ATOMS: atom_id res chain seq x y z
N GLU A 1 -16.66 -4.00 -5.23
CA GLU A 1 -15.25 -4.11 -5.65
C GLU A 1 -14.35 -3.47 -4.59
N GLY A 2 -13.11 -3.94 -4.42
CA GLY A 2 -12.20 -3.43 -3.39
C GLY A 2 -10.73 -3.58 -3.81
N MET A 3 -9.86 -2.72 -3.29
CA MET A 3 -8.43 -2.66 -3.64
C MET A 3 -7.57 -2.89 -2.40
N ILE A 4 -6.57 -3.76 -2.52
CA ILE A 4 -5.63 -4.08 -1.43
C ILE A 4 -4.30 -3.37 -1.70
N PHE A 5 -3.79 -2.65 -0.71
CA PHE A 5 -2.48 -2.00 -0.76
C PHE A 5 -1.52 -2.67 0.22
N ALA A 6 -0.31 -2.99 -0.26
CA ALA A 6 0.76 -3.46 0.62
C ALA A 6 1.30 -2.29 1.46
N VAL A 7 1.10 -2.32 2.77
CA VAL A 7 1.31 -1.16 3.66
C VAL A 7 2.77 -0.72 3.83
N ARG A 8 3.78 -1.54 3.49
CA ARG A 8 5.20 -1.18 3.72
C ARG A 8 6.10 -1.25 2.50
N ASN A 9 5.98 -2.28 1.68
CA ASN A 9 6.87 -2.48 0.54
C ASN A 9 6.20 -3.20 -0.62
N ARG A 10 6.73 -2.95 -1.81
CA ARG A 10 6.36 -3.65 -3.04
C ARG A 10 7.60 -4.25 -3.70
N PRO A 11 7.45 -5.33 -4.50
CA PRO A 11 8.52 -5.81 -5.36
C PRO A 11 8.78 -4.79 -6.48
N ARG A 12 10.05 -4.46 -6.70
CA ARG A 12 10.51 -3.70 -7.86
C ARG A 12 11.51 -4.54 -8.64
N ARG A 13 11.33 -4.61 -9.96
CA ARG A 13 12.30 -5.26 -10.86
C ARG A 13 13.55 -4.39 -10.97
N GLY A 14 14.73 -4.96 -10.71
CA GLY A 14 16.03 -4.34 -10.91
C GLY A 14 16.96 -5.24 -11.72
N ALA A 15 18.18 -4.76 -12.01
CA ALA A 15 19.16 -5.48 -12.82
C ALA A 15 19.58 -6.85 -12.26
N ARG A 16 19.45 -7.05 -10.95
CA ARG A 16 19.78 -8.29 -10.22
C ARG A 16 18.56 -9.06 -9.71
N GLY A 17 17.38 -8.81 -10.27
CA GLY A 17 16.12 -9.45 -9.86
C GLY A 17 15.20 -8.53 -9.03
N TYR A 18 14.21 -9.14 -8.37
CA TYR A 18 13.23 -8.41 -7.57
C TYR A 18 13.80 -8.02 -6.20
N HIS A 19 13.59 -6.77 -5.81
CA HIS A 19 13.96 -6.26 -4.49
C HIS A 19 12.80 -5.48 -3.87
N ARG A 20 12.81 -5.36 -2.54
CA ARG A 20 11.78 -4.63 -1.78
C ARG A 20 12.08 -3.14 -1.84
N VAL A 21 11.10 -2.35 -2.26
CA VAL A 21 11.17 -0.88 -2.17
C VAL A 21 10.02 -0.36 -1.31
N ALA A 22 10.25 0.73 -0.59
CA ALA A 22 9.20 1.41 0.15
C ALA A 22 8.06 1.79 -0.80
N LEU A 23 6.82 1.46 -0.41
CA LEU A 23 5.63 1.85 -1.17
C LEU A 23 5.07 3.15 -0.59
N ARG A 24 5.09 4.22 -1.39
CA ARG A 24 4.35 5.45 -1.09
C ARG A 24 2.88 5.22 -1.44
N HIS A 25 1.98 5.42 -0.48
CA HIS A 25 0.54 5.25 -0.65
C HIS A 25 -0.17 6.51 -0.17
N GLY A 26 -0.27 7.51 -1.05
CA GLY A 26 -1.15 8.65 -0.88
C GLY A 26 -2.49 8.38 -1.57
N VAL A 27 -3.56 8.96 -1.06
CA VAL A 27 -4.88 8.91 -1.70
C VAL A 27 -5.21 10.26 -2.30
N SER A 28 -5.81 10.27 -3.50
CA SER A 28 -6.27 11.51 -4.12
C SER A 28 -7.52 12.05 -3.42
N THR A 29 -7.70 13.37 -3.50
CA THR A 29 -8.89 14.09 -3.02
C THR A 29 -10.17 13.49 -3.58
N VAL A 30 -11.22 13.45 -2.76
CA VAL A 30 -12.57 13.07 -3.20
C VAL A 30 -13.25 14.33 -3.72
N HIS A 31 -13.57 14.38 -5.02
CA HIS A 31 -14.21 15.53 -5.65
C HIS A 31 -15.75 15.55 -5.48
N SER A 32 -16.36 14.39 -5.23
CA SER A 32 -17.80 14.22 -4.95
C SER A 32 -18.06 12.87 -4.30
N GLY A 33 -19.15 12.74 -3.52
CA GLY A 33 -19.51 11.48 -2.87
C GLY A 33 -18.66 11.16 -1.63
N GLN A 34 -18.60 9.87 -1.25
CA GLN A 34 -17.90 9.41 -0.05
C GLN A 34 -16.99 8.23 -0.37
N ARG A 35 -15.83 8.17 0.29
CA ARG A 35 -14.90 7.03 0.22
C ARG A 35 -14.77 6.43 1.62
N TYR A 36 -15.12 5.15 1.74
CA TYR A 36 -14.89 4.36 2.95
C TYR A 36 -13.59 3.56 2.80
N ALA A 37 -12.79 3.50 3.87
CA ALA A 37 -11.53 2.76 3.90
C ALA A 37 -11.34 2.07 5.25
N LEU A 38 -10.79 0.86 5.23
CA LEU A 38 -10.40 0.10 6.43
C LEU A 38 -8.88 -0.12 6.39
N GLY A 39 -8.18 0.37 7.41
CA GLY A 39 -6.75 0.12 7.60
C GLY A 39 -6.52 -0.99 8.61
N ILE A 40 -5.72 -2.01 8.25
CA ILE A 40 -5.27 -3.06 9.17
C ILE A 40 -3.74 -3.01 9.21
N ILE A 41 -3.17 -2.78 10.40
CA ILE A 41 -1.72 -2.69 10.60
C ILE A 41 -1.27 -3.82 11.52
N PHE A 42 -0.49 -4.74 10.98
CA PHE A 42 0.10 -5.83 11.74
C PHE A 42 1.38 -5.36 12.41
N HIS A 43 1.48 -5.60 13.72
CA HIS A 43 2.71 -5.43 14.49
C HIS A 43 3.20 -6.81 14.92
N ASN A 44 4.51 -7.04 14.86
CA ASN A 44 5.09 -8.24 15.46
C ASN A 44 5.21 -7.98 16.97
N ALA A 45 4.34 -8.59 17.76
CA ALA A 45 4.50 -8.65 19.20
C ALA A 45 5.42 -9.83 19.52
N ARG A 46 6.56 -9.56 20.15
CA ARG A 46 7.43 -10.59 20.70
C ARG A 46 7.18 -10.73 22.18
#